data_AF-A0A7S3U333-F1
#
_entry.id   AF-A0A7S3U333-F1
#
_cell.length_a   1.000
_cell.length_b   1.000
_cell.length_c   1.000
_cell.angle_alpha   90.00
_cell.angle_beta   90.00
_cell.angle_gamma   90.00
#
_symmetry.space_group_name_H-M   'P 1'
#
loop_
_entity.id
_entity.type
_entity.pdbx_description
1 polymer ?
#
loop_
_entity_poly.entity_id
_entity_poly.type
_entity_poly.pdbx_seq_one_letter_code
_entity_poly.pdbx_strand_id
1 'polypeptide(L)'
;RTSKPSQAQRLMAGASEDGMVVNCEHLLKFVAEAKEEGNAAFKARKYSDALTAWQAGLDAIAQADGRPMLVEDMRLVVVVRSVLHSNRGQALMKMEFWRRAIKDLDEAIRIDGENVKALWRRSKAHEALKEWGQAEADVEALLSPRLQEVAGPLLVDAGLDAPKLEEARARLRGCREEAERVAEETFEERAEDAAHRGITELRERFEQVTRRNGLRGNTELAGELADMVTRPGGVTAAFVAGVYQIEEEDAEIMLEWVRKACMMQDELHMQRVV
;
A
#
# COMPACT_ATOMS: atom_id res chain seq x y z
N ARG A 1 15.74 -28.04 -43.72
CA ARG A 1 14.38 -27.53 -43.44
C ARG A 1 14.49 -26.05 -43.12
N THR A 2 14.22 -25.19 -44.10
CA THR A 2 14.19 -23.73 -43.93
C THR A 2 12.90 -23.35 -43.21
N SER A 3 12.99 -22.85 -41.99
CA SER A 3 11.85 -22.32 -41.24
C SER A 3 11.33 -21.07 -41.95
N LYS A 4 10.05 -21.06 -42.33
CA LYS A 4 9.42 -19.87 -42.91
C LYS A 4 9.46 -18.72 -41.89
N PRO A 5 9.81 -17.48 -42.29
CA PRO A 5 9.82 -16.34 -41.38
C PRO A 5 8.42 -16.09 -40.81
N SER A 6 8.37 -15.64 -39.55
CA SER A 6 7.13 -15.20 -38.91
C SER A 6 6.53 -14.01 -39.66
N GLN A 7 5.23 -13.74 -39.46
CA GLN A 7 4.55 -12.64 -40.15
C GLN A 7 5.18 -11.27 -39.84
N ALA A 8 5.70 -11.11 -38.62
CA ALA A 8 6.52 -9.96 -38.20
C ALA A 8 7.84 -9.84 -38.99
N GLN A 9 8.50 -10.95 -39.31
CA GLN A 9 9.75 -10.95 -40.08
C GLN A 9 9.55 -10.63 -41.57
N ARG A 10 8.37 -10.94 -42.13
CA ARG A 10 8.06 -10.61 -43.54
C ARG A 10 7.68 -9.15 -43.73
N LEU A 11 7.07 -8.53 -42.73
CA LEU A 11 6.73 -7.09 -42.75
C LEU A 11 7.98 -6.19 -42.77
N MET A 12 9.12 -6.67 -42.27
CA MET A 12 10.39 -5.95 -42.24
C MET A 12 11.25 -6.13 -43.51
N ALA A 13 10.84 -6.98 -44.47
CA ALA A 13 11.59 -7.24 -45.70
C ALA A 13 11.45 -6.13 -46.77
N GLY A 14 10.70 -5.07 -46.47
CA GLY A 14 10.64 -3.83 -47.25
C GLY A 14 11.63 -2.76 -46.77
N ALA A 15 12.74 -3.16 -46.13
CA ALA A 15 13.79 -2.24 -45.74
C ALA A 15 14.56 -1.77 -46.99
N SER A 16 14.24 -0.56 -47.46
CA SER A 16 15.16 0.24 -48.27
C SER A 16 16.47 0.44 -47.49
N GLU A 17 17.60 0.33 -48.17
CA GLU A 17 18.97 0.38 -47.63
C GLU A 17 19.37 1.72 -46.94
N ASP A 18 18.44 2.65 -46.70
CA ASP A 18 18.63 3.89 -45.94
C ASP A 18 18.09 3.75 -44.51
N GLY A 19 18.85 3.05 -43.66
CA GLY A 19 18.49 2.76 -42.27
C GLY A 19 18.72 3.89 -41.27
N MET A 20 17.94 4.99 -41.31
CA MET A 20 18.03 6.03 -40.27
C MET A 20 16.72 6.59 -39.70
N VAL A 21 15.55 6.33 -40.26
CA VAL A 21 14.28 6.91 -39.75
C VAL A 21 13.21 5.82 -39.61
N VAL A 22 12.49 5.81 -38.50
CA VAL A 22 11.35 4.89 -38.32
C VAL A 22 10.26 5.25 -39.32
N ASN A 23 9.71 4.27 -40.02
CA ASN A 23 8.48 4.44 -40.77
C ASN A 23 7.31 4.54 -39.77
N CYS A 24 7.08 5.74 -39.27
CA CYS A 24 6.05 6.04 -38.27
C CYS A 24 4.64 5.75 -38.77
N GLU A 25 4.37 5.95 -40.06
CA GLU A 25 3.07 5.64 -40.67
C GLU A 25 2.75 4.14 -40.52
N HIS A 26 3.69 3.27 -40.89
CA HIS A 26 3.52 1.83 -40.76
C HIS A 26 3.41 1.39 -39.30
N LEU A 27 4.26 1.95 -38.42
CA LEU A 27 4.22 1.67 -36.99
C LEU A 27 2.86 2.05 -36.39
N LEU A 28 2.40 3.28 -36.61
CA LEU A 28 1.15 3.78 -36.07
C LEU A 28 -0.05 3.02 -36.62
N LYS A 29 -0.01 2.60 -37.90
CA LYS A 29 -1.05 1.74 -38.48
C LYS A 29 -1.11 0.38 -37.77
N PHE A 30 0.02 -0.30 -37.61
CA PHE A 30 0.08 -1.57 -36.89
C PHE A 30 -0.40 -1.44 -35.44
N VAL A 31 0.04 -0.39 -34.75
CA VAL A 31 -0.37 -0.10 -33.37
C VAL A 31 -1.87 0.19 -33.29
N ALA A 32 -2.44 0.90 -34.27
CA ALA A 32 -3.88 1.15 -34.33
C ALA A 32 -4.67 -0.14 -34.56
N GLU A 33 -4.23 -1.03 -35.45
CA GLU A 33 -4.82 -2.35 -35.67
C GLU A 33 -4.80 -3.19 -34.39
N ALA A 34 -3.63 -3.29 -33.74
CA ALA A 34 -3.47 -3.99 -32.45
C ALA A 34 -4.37 -3.41 -31.35
N LYS A 35 -4.52 -2.07 -31.30
CA LYS A 35 -5.44 -1.39 -30.38
C LYS A 35 -6.89 -1.79 -30.64
N GLU A 36 -7.34 -1.77 -31.90
CA GLU A 36 -8.72 -2.13 -32.25
C GLU A 36 -9.02 -3.61 -32.06
N GLU A 37 -8.08 -4.51 -32.38
CA GLU A 37 -8.18 -5.93 -32.06
C GLU A 37 -8.33 -6.16 -30.55
N GLY A 38 -7.49 -5.50 -29.75
CA GLY A 38 -7.60 -5.57 -28.30
C GLY A 38 -8.91 -4.99 -27.77
N ASN A 39 -9.39 -3.88 -28.33
CA ASN A 39 -10.70 -3.30 -27.99
C ASN A 39 -11.86 -4.25 -28.33
N ALA A 40 -11.81 -4.91 -29.48
CA ALA A 40 -12.81 -5.89 -29.91
C ALA A 40 -12.81 -7.12 -28.99
N ALA A 41 -11.63 -7.66 -28.66
CA ALA A 41 -11.48 -8.76 -27.70
C ALA A 41 -11.98 -8.38 -26.30
N PHE A 42 -11.68 -7.16 -25.84
CA PHE A 42 -12.16 -6.65 -24.55
C PHE A 42 -13.69 -6.54 -24.52
N LYS A 43 -14.32 -6.01 -25.58
CA LYS A 43 -15.79 -5.96 -25.72
C LYS A 43 -16.40 -7.38 -25.71
N ALA A 44 -15.71 -8.35 -26.30
CA ALA A 44 -16.08 -9.77 -26.27
C ALA A 44 -15.77 -10.48 -24.93
N ARG A 45 -15.30 -9.76 -23.90
CA ARG A 45 -14.86 -10.29 -22.59
C ARG A 45 -13.70 -11.29 -22.65
N LYS A 46 -12.96 -11.33 -23.76
CA LYS A 46 -11.75 -12.14 -23.92
C LYS A 46 -10.53 -11.34 -23.45
N TYR A 47 -10.40 -11.18 -22.14
CA TYR A 47 -9.39 -10.28 -21.57
C TYR A 47 -7.96 -10.73 -21.86
N SER A 48 -7.67 -12.04 -21.88
CA SER A 48 -6.35 -12.58 -22.27
C SER A 48 -5.93 -12.17 -23.69
N ASP A 49 -6.87 -12.26 -24.62
CA ASP A 49 -6.63 -11.95 -26.04
C ASP A 49 -6.43 -10.43 -26.20
N ALA A 50 -7.21 -9.63 -25.47
CA ALA A 50 -7.04 -8.18 -25.41
C ALA A 50 -5.65 -7.78 -24.89
N LEU A 51 -5.19 -8.40 -23.79
CA LEU A 51 -3.85 -8.16 -23.25
C LEU A 51 -2.76 -8.49 -24.28
N THR A 52 -2.92 -9.61 -25.00
CA THR A 52 -1.96 -10.05 -26.02
C THR A 52 -1.89 -9.07 -27.19
N ALA A 53 -3.04 -8.60 -27.69
CA ALA A 53 -3.10 -7.63 -28.78
C ALA A 53 -2.47 -6.29 -28.38
N TRP A 54 -2.81 -5.74 -27.21
CA TRP A 54 -2.21 -4.49 -26.74
C TRP A 54 -0.72 -4.63 -26.42
N GLN A 55 -0.27 -5.79 -25.92
CA GLN A 55 1.15 -6.09 -25.75
C GLN A 55 1.90 -6.05 -27.08
N ALA A 56 1.35 -6.64 -28.14
CA ALA A 56 1.99 -6.63 -29.46
C ALA A 56 2.19 -5.20 -29.99
N GLY A 57 1.22 -4.31 -29.77
CA GLY A 57 1.35 -2.88 -30.09
C GLY A 57 2.46 -2.20 -29.28
N LEU A 58 2.55 -2.47 -27.97
CA LEU A 58 3.60 -1.92 -27.12
C LEU A 58 4.99 -2.45 -27.49
N ASP A 59 5.11 -3.73 -27.84
CA ASP A 59 6.38 -4.34 -28.28
C ASP A 59 6.86 -3.74 -29.60
N ALA A 60 5.94 -3.42 -30.52
CA ALA A 60 6.28 -2.73 -31.78
C ALA A 60 6.81 -1.31 -31.52
N ILE A 61 6.18 -0.58 -30.58
CA ILE A 61 6.64 0.74 -30.16
C ILE A 61 8.03 0.64 -29.50
N ALA A 62 8.23 -0.31 -28.61
CA ALA A 62 9.51 -0.50 -27.91
C ALA A 62 10.67 -0.84 -28.87
N GLN A 63 10.40 -1.58 -29.96
CA GLN A 63 11.40 -1.86 -30.99
C GLN A 63 11.82 -0.61 -31.80
N ALA A 64 10.96 0.40 -31.83
CA ALA A 64 11.22 1.67 -32.48
C ALA A 64 11.91 2.70 -31.56
N ASP A 65 11.99 2.43 -30.24
CA ASP A 65 12.63 3.34 -29.29
C ASP A 65 14.12 3.55 -29.61
N GLY A 66 14.58 4.78 -29.41
CA GLY A 66 15.97 5.19 -29.67
C GLY A 66 16.29 5.47 -31.15
N ARG A 67 15.34 5.28 -32.06
CA ARG A 67 15.51 5.63 -33.48
C ARG A 67 14.94 7.03 -33.78
N PRO A 68 15.55 7.80 -34.70
CA PRO A 68 15.02 9.10 -35.10
C PRO A 68 13.59 9.02 -35.63
N MET A 69 12.73 9.92 -35.15
CA MET A 69 11.34 10.13 -35.57
C MET A 69 11.08 11.61 -35.77
N LEU A 70 10.10 11.97 -36.60
CA LEU A 70 9.58 13.33 -36.63
C LEU A 70 8.92 13.68 -35.29
N VAL A 71 9.01 14.95 -34.88
CA VAL A 71 8.45 15.42 -33.59
C VAL A 71 6.94 15.19 -33.50
N GLU A 72 6.23 15.38 -34.61
CA GLU A 72 4.77 15.18 -34.70
C GLU A 72 4.39 13.70 -34.51
N ASP A 73 5.12 12.79 -35.16
CA ASP A 73 4.92 11.35 -35.00
C ASP A 73 5.25 10.88 -33.58
N MET A 74 6.33 11.41 -33.00
CA MET A 74 6.73 11.08 -31.63
C MET A 74 5.61 11.42 -30.64
N ARG A 75 4.94 12.57 -30.80
CA ARG A 75 3.79 12.95 -29.96
C ARG A 75 2.65 11.93 -30.07
N LEU A 76 2.31 11.50 -31.30
CA LEU A 76 1.28 10.49 -31.52
C LEU A 76 1.64 9.13 -30.91
N VAL A 77 2.90 8.71 -31.07
CA VAL A 77 3.42 7.46 -30.49
C VAL A 77 3.36 7.49 -28.96
N VAL A 78 3.70 8.62 -28.33
CA VAL A 78 3.62 8.80 -26.87
C VAL A 78 2.18 8.66 -26.38
N VAL A 79 1.22 9.36 -27.01
CA VAL A 79 -0.20 9.30 -26.65
C VAL A 79 -0.73 7.87 -26.79
N VAL A 80 -0.48 7.21 -27.92
CA VAL A 80 -1.01 5.86 -28.16
C VAL A 80 -0.36 4.83 -27.22
N ARG A 81 0.92 5.00 -26.87
CA ARG A 81 1.62 4.17 -25.88
C ARG A 81 0.94 4.26 -24.51
N SER A 82 0.64 5.47 -24.05
CA SER A 82 -0.11 5.67 -22.80
C SER A 82 -1.50 5.03 -22.84
N VAL A 83 -2.23 5.18 -23.95
CA VAL A 83 -3.55 4.56 -24.14
C VAL A 83 -3.49 3.03 -24.07
N LEU A 84 -2.51 2.40 -24.71
CA LEU A 84 -2.34 0.94 -24.68
C LEU A 84 -2.07 0.43 -23.26
N HIS A 85 -1.17 1.08 -22.51
CA HIS A 85 -0.94 0.77 -21.10
C HIS A 85 -2.23 0.93 -20.27
N SER A 86 -2.96 2.03 -20.45
CA SER A 86 -4.21 2.29 -19.74
C SER A 86 -5.27 1.22 -20.04
N ASN A 87 -5.36 0.74 -21.28
CA ASN A 87 -6.28 -0.33 -21.68
C ASN A 87 -5.85 -1.70 -21.13
N ARG A 88 -4.54 -2.01 -21.16
CA ARG A 88 -3.99 -3.23 -20.55
C ARG A 88 -4.31 -3.28 -19.05
N GLY A 89 -4.12 -2.17 -18.35
CA GLY A 89 -4.54 -1.98 -16.96
C GLY A 89 -6.03 -2.27 -16.75
N GLN A 90 -6.91 -1.77 -17.63
CA GLN A 90 -8.35 -2.05 -17.55
C GLN A 90 -8.71 -3.54 -17.69
N ALA A 91 -8.08 -4.27 -18.61
CA ALA A 91 -8.29 -5.72 -18.72
C ALA A 91 -7.79 -6.47 -17.47
N LEU A 92 -6.64 -6.08 -16.93
CA LEU A 92 -6.14 -6.66 -15.69
C LEU A 92 -7.09 -6.41 -14.50
N MET A 93 -7.70 -5.22 -14.40
CA MET A 93 -8.75 -4.94 -13.42
C MET A 93 -9.96 -5.85 -13.59
N LYS A 94 -10.39 -6.13 -14.82
CA LYS A 94 -11.51 -7.05 -15.09
C LYS A 94 -11.19 -8.51 -14.75
N MET A 95 -9.91 -8.85 -14.65
CA MET A 95 -9.42 -10.13 -14.16
C MET A 95 -9.02 -10.09 -12.66
N GLU A 96 -9.33 -8.99 -11.96
CA GLU A 96 -9.01 -8.76 -10.54
C GLU A 96 -7.50 -8.81 -10.21
N PHE A 97 -6.64 -8.64 -11.21
CA PHE A 97 -5.20 -8.52 -11.02
C PHE A 97 -4.79 -7.08 -10.70
N TRP A 98 -5.33 -6.54 -9.60
CA TRP A 98 -5.24 -5.13 -9.21
C TRP A 98 -3.80 -4.59 -9.16
N ARG A 99 -2.86 -5.31 -8.53
CA ARG A 99 -1.45 -4.87 -8.46
C ARG A 99 -0.76 -4.82 -9.82
N ARG A 100 -1.12 -5.73 -10.74
CA ARG A 100 -0.59 -5.70 -12.11
C ARG A 100 -1.22 -4.56 -12.91
N ALA A 101 -2.51 -4.32 -12.71
CA ALA A 101 -3.20 -3.20 -13.32
C ALA A 101 -2.58 -1.85 -12.91
N ILE A 102 -2.29 -1.66 -11.61
CA ILE A 102 -1.64 -0.44 -11.10
C ILE A 102 -0.32 -0.19 -11.82
N LYS A 103 0.55 -1.21 -11.99
CA LYS A 103 1.81 -1.05 -12.74
C LYS A 103 1.62 -0.56 -14.17
N ASP A 104 0.60 -1.05 -14.86
CA ASP A 104 0.28 -0.59 -16.22
C ASP A 104 -0.28 0.83 -16.23
N LEU A 105 -1.09 1.18 -15.24
CA LEU A 105 -1.68 2.51 -15.12
C LEU A 105 -0.64 3.55 -14.71
N ASP A 106 0.30 3.18 -13.84
CA ASP A 106 1.47 4.00 -13.47
C ASP A 106 2.29 4.35 -14.72
N GLU A 107 2.55 3.35 -15.57
CA GLU A 107 3.29 3.57 -16.81
C GLU A 107 2.51 4.48 -17.78
N ALA A 108 1.19 4.30 -17.90
CA ALA A 108 0.35 5.18 -18.70
C ALA A 108 0.42 6.64 -18.23
N ILE A 109 0.35 6.87 -16.91
CA ILE A 109 0.40 8.21 -16.29
C ILE A 109 1.80 8.81 -16.37
N ARG A 110 2.85 7.99 -16.24
CA ARG A 110 4.25 8.41 -16.39
C ARG A 110 4.53 8.90 -17.82
N ILE A 111 3.95 8.25 -18.82
CA ILE A 111 4.08 8.62 -20.24
C ILE A 111 3.22 9.85 -20.56
N ASP A 112 1.99 9.87 -20.08
CA ASP A 112 1.02 10.95 -20.28
C ASP A 112 0.25 11.22 -18.99
N GLY A 113 0.69 12.25 -18.26
CA GLY A 113 0.08 12.67 -17.00
C GLY A 113 -1.33 13.25 -17.16
N GLU A 114 -1.78 13.48 -18.40
CA GLU A 114 -3.11 14.01 -18.72
C GLU A 114 -4.09 12.90 -19.11
N ASN A 115 -3.66 11.63 -19.04
CA ASN A 115 -4.51 10.47 -19.27
C ASN A 115 -5.51 10.26 -18.12
N VAL A 116 -6.62 10.98 -18.18
CA VAL A 116 -7.70 10.96 -17.17
C VAL A 116 -8.30 9.57 -16.96
N LYS A 117 -8.35 8.74 -18.01
CA LYS A 117 -8.83 7.35 -17.90
C LYS A 117 -7.87 6.50 -17.08
N ALA A 118 -6.55 6.69 -17.24
CA ALA A 118 -5.55 5.96 -16.46
C ALA A 118 -5.63 6.34 -14.97
N LEU A 119 -5.71 7.63 -14.65
CA LEU A 119 -5.87 8.13 -13.28
C LEU A 119 -7.13 7.56 -12.61
N TRP A 120 -8.29 7.64 -13.28
CA TRP A 120 -9.53 7.10 -12.73
C TRP A 120 -9.48 5.58 -12.51
N ARG A 121 -8.93 4.85 -13.48
CA ARG A 121 -8.74 3.39 -13.39
C ARG A 121 -7.80 3.04 -12.24
N ARG A 122 -6.73 3.81 -12.02
CA ARG A 122 -5.76 3.57 -10.94
C ARG A 122 -6.37 3.83 -9.57
N SER A 123 -7.15 4.91 -9.43
CA SER A 123 -7.95 5.16 -8.24
C SER A 123 -8.84 3.96 -7.88
N LYS A 124 -9.56 3.42 -8.87
CA LYS A 124 -10.42 2.24 -8.68
C LYS A 124 -9.64 0.96 -8.32
N ALA A 125 -8.44 0.80 -8.85
CA ALA A 125 -7.58 -0.33 -8.50
C ALA A 125 -7.03 -0.22 -7.06
N HIS A 126 -6.62 0.98 -6.63
CA HIS A 126 -6.24 1.25 -5.24
C HIS A 126 -7.42 1.06 -4.28
N GLU A 127 -8.62 1.51 -4.66
CA GLU A 127 -9.85 1.31 -3.89
C GLU A 127 -10.12 -0.19 -3.67
N ALA A 128 -9.97 -1.02 -4.70
CA ALA A 128 -10.13 -2.48 -4.59
C ALA A 128 -9.09 -3.13 -3.66
N LEU A 129 -7.90 -2.54 -3.53
CA LEU A 129 -6.85 -2.97 -2.60
C LEU A 129 -6.97 -2.33 -1.21
N LYS A 130 -7.99 -1.50 -0.97
CA LYS A 130 -8.15 -0.70 0.27
C LYS A 130 -6.99 0.27 0.51
N GLU A 131 -6.28 0.65 -0.54
CA GLU A 131 -5.22 1.66 -0.55
C GLU A 131 -5.87 3.05 -0.67
N TRP A 132 -6.67 3.43 0.33
CA TRP A 132 -7.61 4.56 0.26
C TRP A 132 -6.94 5.90 0.01
N GLY A 133 -5.75 6.13 0.60
CA GLY A 133 -5.00 7.38 0.42
C GLY A 133 -4.51 7.57 -1.01
N GLN A 134 -4.00 6.51 -1.64
CA GLN A 134 -3.58 6.54 -3.04
C GLN A 134 -4.78 6.72 -3.97
N ALA A 135 -5.91 6.05 -3.67
CA ALA A 135 -7.14 6.22 -4.42
C ALA A 135 -7.67 7.66 -4.35
N GLU A 136 -7.66 8.30 -3.18
CA GLU A 136 -8.08 9.70 -3.00
C GLU A 136 -7.17 10.65 -3.79
N ALA A 137 -5.84 10.44 -3.72
CA ALA A 137 -4.86 11.27 -4.42
C ALA A 137 -5.08 11.27 -5.94
N ASP A 138 -5.43 10.12 -6.53
CA ASP A 138 -5.75 10.04 -7.96
C ASP A 138 -7.02 10.81 -8.33
N VAL A 139 -8.04 10.80 -7.47
CA VAL A 139 -9.28 11.58 -7.69
C VAL A 139 -9.01 13.07 -7.50
N GLU A 140 -8.19 13.45 -6.52
CA GLU A 140 -7.77 14.83 -6.33
C GLU A 140 -6.96 15.36 -7.52
N ALA A 141 -6.10 14.54 -8.11
CA ALA A 141 -5.41 14.90 -9.35
C ALA A 141 -6.42 15.20 -10.47
N LEU A 142 -7.46 14.37 -10.64
CA LEU A 142 -8.52 14.60 -11.64
C LEU A 142 -9.31 15.90 -11.41
N LEU A 143 -9.45 16.34 -10.16
CA LEU A 143 -10.10 17.60 -9.78
C LEU A 143 -9.20 18.82 -9.91
N SER A 144 -7.90 18.64 -10.16
CA SER A 144 -6.96 19.77 -10.27
C SER A 144 -7.36 20.73 -11.40
N PRO A 145 -7.23 22.07 -11.20
CA PRO A 145 -7.63 23.05 -12.20
C PRO A 145 -7.01 22.82 -13.58
N ARG A 146 -5.74 22.39 -13.60
CA ARG A 146 -5.01 22.06 -14.82
C ARG A 146 -5.67 20.93 -15.61
N LEU A 147 -6.01 19.81 -14.97
CA LEU A 147 -6.64 18.68 -15.67
C LEU A 147 -8.10 18.97 -16.03
N GLN A 148 -8.81 19.78 -15.24
CA GLN A 148 -10.15 20.25 -15.59
C GLN A 148 -10.12 21.16 -16.83
N GLU A 149 -9.11 22.03 -16.96
CA GLU A 149 -8.94 22.88 -18.13
C GLU A 149 -8.60 22.07 -19.39
N VAL A 150 -7.62 21.16 -19.30
CA VAL A 150 -7.12 20.41 -20.47
C VAL A 150 -8.00 19.24 -20.86
N ALA A 151 -8.57 18.52 -19.88
CA ALA A 151 -9.28 17.25 -20.09
C ALA A 151 -10.72 17.26 -19.54
N GLY A 152 -11.26 18.41 -19.13
CA GLY A 152 -12.65 18.56 -18.64
C GLY A 152 -13.71 17.95 -19.57
N PRO A 153 -13.70 18.25 -20.89
CA PRO A 153 -14.64 17.62 -21.83
C PRO A 153 -14.50 16.10 -21.88
N LEU A 154 -13.28 15.57 -21.88
CA LEU A 154 -13.01 14.13 -21.89
C LEU A 154 -13.46 13.44 -20.60
N LEU A 155 -13.36 14.12 -19.46
CA LEU A 155 -13.87 13.67 -18.18
C LEU A 155 -15.39 13.56 -18.21
N VAL A 156 -16.08 14.59 -18.71
CA VAL A 156 -17.55 14.59 -18.87
C VAL A 156 -18.01 13.49 -19.82
N ASP A 157 -17.35 13.32 -20.97
CA ASP A 157 -17.63 12.23 -21.92
C ASP A 157 -17.40 10.83 -21.32
N ALA A 158 -16.44 10.71 -20.40
CA ALA A 158 -16.20 9.50 -19.62
C ALA A 158 -17.19 9.31 -18.47
N GLY A 159 -18.13 10.23 -18.27
CA GLY A 159 -19.12 10.23 -17.20
C GLY A 159 -18.59 10.67 -15.83
N LEU A 160 -17.40 11.27 -15.79
CA LEU A 160 -16.65 11.71 -14.61
C LEU A 160 -16.72 13.24 -14.46
N ASP A 161 -17.91 13.76 -14.25
CA ASP A 161 -18.09 15.18 -13.93
C ASP A 161 -17.51 15.54 -12.54
N ALA A 162 -17.26 16.84 -12.33
CA ALA A 162 -16.67 17.32 -11.08
C ALA A 162 -17.49 16.91 -9.83
N PRO A 163 -18.83 16.97 -9.82
CA PRO A 163 -19.63 16.50 -8.68
C PRO A 163 -19.41 15.02 -8.33
N LYS A 164 -19.34 14.12 -9.32
CA LYS A 164 -19.06 12.70 -9.08
C LYS A 164 -17.64 12.46 -8.58
N LEU A 165 -16.68 13.24 -9.06
CA LEU A 165 -15.30 13.16 -8.58
C LEU A 165 -15.22 13.62 -7.13
N GLU A 166 -15.90 14.71 -6.75
CA GLU A 166 -15.98 15.15 -5.35
C GLU A 166 -16.70 14.13 -4.45
N GLU A 167 -17.80 13.53 -4.92
CA GLU A 167 -18.47 12.45 -4.20
C GLU A 167 -17.53 11.24 -4.00
N ALA A 168 -16.82 10.83 -5.05
CA ALA A 168 -15.85 9.74 -4.97
C ALA A 168 -14.73 10.06 -3.98
N ARG A 169 -14.22 11.30 -3.98
CA ARG A 169 -13.20 11.77 -3.05
C ARG A 169 -13.68 11.74 -1.61
N ALA A 170 -14.86 12.30 -1.32
CA ALA A 170 -15.44 12.32 0.02
C ALA A 170 -15.64 10.91 0.57
N ARG A 171 -16.13 9.99 -0.27
CA ARG A 171 -16.28 8.57 0.10
C ARG A 171 -14.94 7.90 0.41
N LEU A 172 -13.92 8.13 -0.43
CA LEU A 172 -12.57 7.57 -0.20
C LEU A 172 -11.93 8.12 1.08
N ARG A 173 -12.11 9.42 1.36
CA ARG A 173 -11.67 10.05 2.60
C ARG A 173 -12.31 9.39 3.82
N GLY A 174 -13.63 9.22 3.82
CA GLY A 174 -14.33 8.53 4.91
C GLY A 174 -13.83 7.10 5.11
N CYS A 175 -13.58 6.35 4.03
CA CYS A 175 -12.97 5.02 4.13
C CYS A 175 -11.54 5.04 4.69
N ARG A 176 -10.74 6.06 4.36
CA ARG A 176 -9.38 6.22 4.90
C ARG A 176 -9.42 6.49 6.40
N GLU A 177 -10.20 7.50 6.82
CA GLU A 177 -10.35 7.89 8.23
C GLU A 177 -10.90 6.73 9.06
N GLU A 178 -11.87 5.98 8.54
CA GLU A 178 -12.37 4.78 9.21
C GLU A 178 -11.30 3.70 9.34
N ALA A 179 -10.52 3.46 8.29
CA ALA A 179 -9.45 2.47 8.34
C ALA A 179 -8.32 2.87 9.30
N GLU A 180 -8.02 4.17 9.41
CA GLU A 180 -7.06 4.72 10.36
C GLU A 180 -7.57 4.59 11.79
N ARG A 181 -8.82 4.97 12.06
CA ARG A 181 -9.47 4.79 13.36
C ARG A 181 -9.46 3.33 13.82
N VAL A 182 -9.86 2.40 12.95
CA VAL A 182 -9.81 0.96 13.26
C VAL A 182 -8.38 0.48 13.50
N ALA A 183 -7.39 1.01 12.78
CA ALA A 183 -5.99 0.68 13.01
C ALA A 183 -5.49 1.20 14.38
N GLU A 184 -5.92 2.39 14.80
CA GLU A 184 -5.62 2.95 16.13
C GLU A 184 -6.29 2.14 17.24
N GLU A 185 -7.61 1.89 17.15
CA GLU A 185 -8.35 1.07 18.12
C GLU A 185 -7.72 -0.32 18.27
N THR A 186 -7.39 -0.99 17.16
CA THR A 186 -6.75 -2.32 17.22
C THR A 186 -5.32 -2.28 17.74
N PHE A 187 -4.61 -1.16 17.60
CA PHE A 187 -3.28 -0.98 18.19
C PHE A 187 -3.40 -0.78 19.71
N GLU A 188 -4.35 0.05 20.15
CA GLU A 188 -4.64 0.29 21.57
C GLU A 188 -5.06 -1.01 22.27
N GLU A 189 -6.03 -1.75 21.73
CA GLU A 189 -6.46 -3.05 22.26
C GLU A 189 -5.28 -4.04 22.40
N ARG A 190 -4.41 -4.12 21.39
CA ARG A 190 -3.23 -5.00 21.44
C ARG A 190 -2.19 -4.55 22.47
N ALA A 191 -2.01 -3.24 22.64
CA ALA A 191 -1.11 -2.67 23.62
C ALA A 191 -1.61 -2.94 25.04
N GLU A 192 -2.91 -2.73 25.28
CA GLU A 192 -3.56 -3.07 26.53
C GLU A 192 -3.45 -4.57 26.83
N ASP A 193 -3.78 -5.45 25.87
CA ASP A 193 -3.65 -6.90 26.03
C ASP A 193 -2.22 -7.34 26.37
N ALA A 194 -1.23 -6.73 25.72
CA ALA A 194 0.18 -7.01 26.00
C ALA A 194 0.60 -6.55 27.41
N ALA A 195 0.12 -5.37 27.83
CA ALA A 195 0.36 -4.87 29.18
C ALA A 195 -0.28 -5.79 30.24
N HIS A 196 -1.54 -6.19 30.04
CA HIS A 196 -2.25 -7.11 30.94
C HIS A 196 -1.55 -8.48 31.04
N ARG A 197 -1.07 -9.03 29.92
CA ARG A 197 -0.26 -10.27 29.93
C ARG A 197 1.04 -10.09 30.71
N GLY A 198 1.79 -9.03 30.46
CA GLY A 198 3.04 -8.76 31.17
C GLY A 198 2.85 -8.63 32.69
N ILE A 199 1.79 -7.97 33.14
CA ILE A 199 1.44 -7.86 34.56
C ILE A 199 1.07 -9.25 35.12
N THR A 200 0.28 -10.03 34.40
CA THR A 200 -0.13 -11.38 34.83
C THR A 200 1.08 -12.31 34.98
N GLU A 201 2.00 -12.29 34.02
CA GLU A 201 3.25 -13.07 34.06
C GLU A 201 4.14 -12.65 35.25
N LEU A 202 4.29 -11.35 35.50
CA LEU A 202 5.05 -10.86 36.66
C LEU A 202 4.42 -11.31 37.99
N ARG A 203 3.09 -11.31 38.09
CA ARG A 203 2.38 -11.81 39.28
C ARG A 203 2.65 -13.30 39.50
N GLU A 204 2.54 -14.10 38.44
CA GLU A 204 2.79 -15.54 38.54
C GLU A 204 4.24 -15.85 38.96
N ARG A 205 5.22 -15.09 38.42
CA ARG A 205 6.62 -15.21 38.85
C ARG A 205 6.80 -14.82 40.32
N PHE A 206 6.18 -13.74 40.78
CA PHE A 206 6.18 -13.35 42.19
C PHE A 206 5.61 -14.46 43.09
N GLU A 207 4.48 -15.05 42.71
CA GLU A 207 3.86 -16.16 43.45
C GLU A 207 4.73 -17.43 43.45
N GLN A 208 5.44 -17.71 42.36
CA GLN A 208 6.39 -18.82 42.29
C GLN A 208 7.59 -18.60 43.21
N VAL A 209 8.19 -17.41 43.18
CA VAL A 209 9.32 -17.03 44.05
C VAL A 209 8.92 -17.11 45.53
N THR A 210 7.77 -16.54 45.90
CA THR A 210 7.28 -16.61 47.28
C THR A 210 6.94 -18.03 47.72
N ARG A 211 6.42 -18.88 46.82
CA ARG A 211 6.19 -20.31 47.12
C ARG A 211 7.50 -21.08 47.29
N ARG A 212 8.49 -20.86 46.42
CA ARG A 212 9.79 -21.54 46.47
C ARG A 212 10.57 -21.22 47.73
N ASN A 213 10.52 -19.97 48.17
CA ASN A 213 11.22 -19.47 49.35
C ASN A 213 10.40 -19.55 50.65
N GLY A 214 9.23 -20.20 50.64
CA GLY A 214 8.41 -20.37 51.85
C GLY A 214 7.72 -19.10 52.38
N LEU A 215 7.67 -18.03 51.59
CA LEU A 215 7.11 -16.72 51.96
C LEU A 215 5.59 -16.60 51.71
N ARG A 216 4.93 -17.63 51.18
CA ARG A 216 3.52 -17.64 50.74
C ARG A 216 2.49 -17.25 51.82
N GLY A 217 2.85 -17.28 53.10
CA GLY A 217 1.98 -16.94 54.24
C GLY A 217 2.09 -15.49 54.71
N ASN A 218 3.06 -14.71 54.21
CA ASN A 218 3.24 -13.32 54.61
C ASN A 218 2.35 -12.41 53.74
N THR A 219 1.18 -12.05 54.27
CA THR A 219 0.23 -11.13 53.62
C THR A 219 0.75 -9.69 53.54
N GLU A 220 1.73 -9.33 54.37
CA GLU A 220 2.31 -7.99 54.44
C GLU A 220 3.54 -7.83 53.53
N LEU A 221 4.10 -8.93 53.00
CA LEU A 221 5.34 -8.94 52.21
C LEU A 221 5.35 -7.92 51.06
N ALA A 222 4.27 -7.87 50.28
CA ALA A 222 4.18 -6.93 49.16
C ALA A 222 4.13 -5.47 49.63
N GLY A 223 3.50 -5.21 50.78
CA GLY A 223 3.45 -3.88 51.40
C GLY A 223 4.79 -3.47 52.01
N GLU A 224 5.47 -4.39 52.71
CA GLU A 224 6.82 -4.17 53.24
C GLU A 224 7.82 -3.84 52.13
N LEU A 225 7.78 -4.60 51.03
CA LEU A 225 8.62 -4.34 49.86
C LEU A 225 8.26 -3.00 49.19
N ALA A 226 6.98 -2.62 49.13
CA ALA A 226 6.55 -1.34 48.58
C ALA A 226 7.05 -0.16 49.43
N ASP A 227 6.99 -0.28 50.76
CA ASP A 227 7.54 0.70 51.70
C ASP A 227 9.06 0.81 51.57
N MET A 228 9.76 -0.29 51.28
CA MET A 228 11.20 -0.26 51.02
C MET A 228 11.55 0.43 49.70
N VAL A 229 10.78 0.17 48.64
CA VAL A 229 10.99 0.74 47.30
C VAL A 229 10.71 2.25 47.28
N THR A 230 9.72 2.73 48.04
CA THR A 230 9.28 4.13 48.04
C THR A 230 10.12 5.06 48.94
N ARG A 231 11.05 4.52 49.74
CA ARG A 231 11.92 5.31 50.62
C ARG A 231 12.94 6.16 49.84
N PRO A 232 13.27 7.38 50.32
CA PRO A 232 14.33 8.19 49.74
C PRO A 232 15.67 7.45 49.86
N GLY A 233 16.25 7.04 48.74
CA GLY A 233 17.48 6.24 48.66
C GLY A 233 17.32 4.92 47.89
N GLY A 234 16.08 4.46 47.66
CA GLY A 234 15.79 3.22 46.93
C GLY A 234 16.24 1.95 47.66
N VAL A 235 15.89 0.79 47.09
CA VAL A 235 16.29 -0.52 47.62
C VAL A 235 16.92 -1.37 46.52
N THR A 236 17.99 -2.08 46.85
CA THR A 236 18.71 -2.99 45.95
C THR A 236 18.26 -4.43 46.14
N ALA A 237 18.37 -5.25 45.09
CA ALA A 237 18.06 -6.68 45.15
C ALA A 237 18.90 -7.39 46.23
N ALA A 238 20.21 -7.11 46.30
CA ALA A 238 21.10 -7.62 47.34
C ALA A 238 20.62 -7.33 48.78
N PHE A 239 20.05 -6.15 49.05
CA PHE A 239 19.53 -5.82 50.38
C PHE A 239 18.30 -6.66 50.73
N VAL A 240 17.36 -6.78 49.79
CA VAL A 240 16.15 -7.60 49.95
C VAL A 240 16.51 -9.08 50.08
N ALA A 241 17.47 -9.56 49.28
CA ALA A 241 18.02 -10.90 49.35
C ALA A 241 18.57 -11.22 50.75
N GLY A 242 19.32 -10.28 51.33
CA GLY A 242 19.84 -10.39 52.70
C GLY A 242 18.77 -10.36 53.79
N VAL A 243 17.74 -9.53 53.65
CA VAL A 243 16.64 -9.42 54.64
C VAL A 243 15.79 -10.69 54.67
N TYR A 244 15.40 -11.20 53.50
CA TYR A 244 14.52 -12.37 53.39
C TYR A 244 15.26 -13.70 53.24
N GLN A 245 16.60 -13.68 53.23
CA GLN A 245 17.46 -14.87 53.09
C GLN A 245 17.14 -15.68 51.83
N ILE A 246 17.07 -15.00 50.69
CA ILE A 246 16.75 -15.54 49.36
C ILE A 246 17.86 -15.22 48.36
N GLU A 247 17.83 -15.86 47.20
CA GLU A 247 18.73 -15.53 46.09
C GLU A 247 18.47 -14.12 45.55
N GLU A 248 19.53 -13.46 45.07
CA GLU A 248 19.44 -12.09 44.53
C GLU A 248 18.53 -12.01 43.29
N GLU A 249 18.53 -13.05 42.46
CA GLU A 249 17.64 -13.18 41.30
C GLU A 249 16.15 -13.22 41.71
N ASP A 250 15.84 -13.89 42.83
CA ASP A 250 14.47 -13.96 43.37
C ASP A 250 14.03 -12.64 43.97
N ALA A 251 14.94 -11.95 44.65
CA ALA A 251 14.71 -10.61 45.18
C ALA A 251 14.44 -9.59 44.05
N GLU A 252 15.13 -9.72 42.92
CA GLU A 252 14.95 -8.85 41.76
C GLU A 252 13.56 -9.00 41.14
N ILE A 253 13.08 -10.23 40.94
CA ILE A 253 11.72 -10.52 40.46
C ILE A 253 10.66 -9.94 41.41
N MET A 254 10.88 -10.04 42.72
CA MET A 254 9.96 -9.48 43.70
C MET A 254 9.91 -7.95 43.68
N LEU A 255 11.07 -7.31 43.54
CA LEU A 255 11.16 -5.86 43.39
C LEU A 255 10.56 -5.36 42.08
N GLU A 256 10.71 -6.11 40.98
CA GLU A 256 10.12 -5.79 39.69
C GLU A 256 8.58 -5.77 39.77
N TRP A 257 7.97 -6.80 40.36
CA TRP A 257 6.53 -6.86 40.60
C TRP A 257 6.03 -5.69 41.46
N VAL A 258 6.71 -5.41 42.57
CA VAL A 258 6.32 -4.35 43.51
C VAL A 258 6.47 -2.96 42.90
N ARG A 259 7.58 -2.69 42.18
CA ARG A 259 7.76 -1.43 41.44
C ARG A 259 6.64 -1.23 40.43
N LYS A 260 6.30 -2.28 39.67
CA LYS A 260 5.21 -2.23 38.70
C LYS A 260 3.85 -1.97 39.38
N ALA A 261 3.59 -2.61 40.52
CA ALA A 261 2.38 -2.39 41.30
C ALA A 261 2.27 -0.95 41.86
N CYS A 262 3.37 -0.38 42.36
CA CYS A 262 3.41 1.02 42.80
C CYS A 262 3.13 1.99 41.65
N MET A 263 3.78 1.80 40.49
CA MET A 263 3.53 2.63 39.31
C MET A 263 2.06 2.61 38.87
N MET A 264 1.42 1.44 38.88
CA MET A 264 0.00 1.31 38.54
C MET A 264 -0.93 2.01 39.55
N GLN A 265 -0.59 1.96 40.84
CA GLN A 265 -1.36 2.68 41.87
C GLN A 265 -1.27 4.20 41.69
N ASP A 266 -0.10 4.71 41.32
CA ASP A 266 0.11 6.13 41.04
C ASP A 266 -0.68 6.58 39.79
N GLU A 267 -0.65 5.79 38.71
CA GLU A 267 -1.44 6.03 37.49
C GLU A 267 -2.95 6.06 37.77
N LEU A 268 -3.46 5.10 38.56
CA LEU A 268 -4.87 5.05 38.99
C LEU A 268 -5.25 6.23 39.90
N HIS A 269 -4.33 6.72 40.73
CA HIS A 269 -4.55 7.90 41.56
C HIS A 269 -4.63 9.17 40.71
N MET A 270 -3.74 9.33 39.73
CA MET A 270 -3.77 10.46 38.81
C MET A 270 -5.04 10.51 37.97
N GLN A 271 -5.52 9.36 37.47
CA GLN A 271 -6.78 9.29 36.70
C GLN A 271 -8.04 9.61 37.50
N ARG A 272 -8.01 9.56 38.85
CA ARG A 272 -9.15 9.89 39.72
C ARG A 272 -9.18 11.35 40.17
N VAL A 273 -8.06 12.07 40.03
CA VAL A 273 -7.90 13.45 40.49
C VAL A 273 -8.07 14.46 39.35
N VAL A 274 -8.00 13.99 38.10
CA VAL A 274 -8.35 14.74 36.87
C VAL A 274 -9.84 14.54 36.55
#